data_AF-A0A0R1N7K1-F1
#
_entry.id   AF-A0A0R1N7K1-F1
#
_cell.length_a   1.000
_cell.length_b   1.000
_cell.length_c   1.000
_cell.angle_alpha   90.00
_cell.angle_beta   90.00
_cell.angle_gamma   90.00
#
_symmetry.space_group_name_H-M   'P 1'
#
loop_
_entity.id
_entity.type
_entity.pdbx_description
1 polymer ?
#
loop_
_entity_poly.entity_id
_entity_poly.type
_entity_poly.pdbx_seq_one_letter_code
_entity_poly.pdbx_strand_id
1 'polypeptide(L)'
;MTNKKVRQLILERHRVWLILIAVLTLLLGLFLGTNHLANRATTNEYIPSARSFTKEYRDYVGDEKISYQEFVRRQKTEYIGDKGNKITFGTSMLFIEPFIIMALVAGVLMMFMDQNSQFNRLLFSSGVARKRILMAKILPYVAVVLLSYLGAAAIIMLVYHFGIPARYLIIDWPNTMLNLVAFVGTLLFAFGLGAMFGTIIGTALPLVLTVAFLGLSGSSFFDQVTQFFHVQKQVWRYLDNAVSYTIIVLVLTMIFLGLTFWFYDRVSMENSGHYLLLEWLRPWVLLAFVIYVPIATGDWLFVGEKAISMGITGIIVLLLGYWYLYRPNLHWHRNRRQSA
;
A
#
# COMPACT_ATOMS: atom_id res chain seq x y z
N MET A 1 -25.79 24.83 6.04
CA MET A 1 -25.39 24.63 4.62
C MET A 1 -26.10 23.38 4.08
N THR A 2 -26.53 23.30 2.81
CA THR A 2 -27.20 22.08 2.31
C THR A 2 -26.19 20.96 2.03
N ASN A 3 -26.60 19.69 2.12
CA ASN A 3 -25.74 18.53 1.83
C ASN A 3 -25.08 18.61 0.44
N LYS A 4 -25.81 19.13 -0.57
CA LYS A 4 -25.30 19.31 -1.93
C LYS A 4 -24.16 20.31 -1.99
N LYS A 5 -24.29 21.46 -1.30
CA LYS A 5 -23.24 22.48 -1.22
C LYS A 5 -21.99 21.96 -0.51
N VAL A 6 -22.14 21.17 0.56
CA VAL A 6 -21.00 20.57 1.29
C VAL A 6 -20.24 19.59 0.40
N ARG A 7 -20.95 18.72 -0.31
CA ARG A 7 -20.33 17.78 -1.25
C ARG A 7 -19.58 18.50 -2.38
N GLN A 8 -20.15 19.56 -2.93
CA GLN A 8 -19.49 20.35 -3.97
C GLN A 8 -18.20 20.99 -3.46
N LEU A 9 -18.24 21.58 -2.26
CA LEU A 9 -17.07 22.24 -1.66
C LEU A 9 -15.94 21.24 -1.37
N ILE A 10 -16.28 20.03 -0.90
CA ILE A 10 -15.33 18.92 -0.76
C ILE A 10 -14.72 18.56 -2.12
N LEU A 11 -15.55 18.36 -3.15
CA LEU A 11 -15.06 17.98 -4.47
C LEU A 11 -14.14 19.04 -5.08
N GLU A 12 -14.52 20.32 -5.02
CA GLU A 12 -13.71 21.43 -5.55
C GLU A 12 -12.32 21.47 -4.90
N ARG A 13 -12.28 21.24 -3.58
CA ARG A 13 -11.04 21.22 -2.82
C ARG A 13 -10.14 20.02 -3.14
N HIS A 14 -10.73 18.83 -3.29
CA HIS A 14 -9.96 17.61 -3.54
C HIS A 14 -9.71 17.33 -5.03
N ARG A 15 -10.33 18.09 -5.95
CA ARG A 15 -10.29 17.86 -7.40
C ARG A 15 -8.87 17.68 -7.94
N VAL A 16 -7.95 18.56 -7.56
CA VAL A 16 -6.56 18.51 -8.05
C VAL A 16 -5.88 17.21 -7.64
N TRP A 17 -6.09 16.78 -6.39
CA TRP A 17 -5.52 15.53 -5.87
C TRP A 17 -6.12 14.29 -6.51
N LEU A 18 -7.44 14.29 -6.71
CA LEU A 18 -8.14 13.22 -7.42
C LEU A 18 -7.61 13.07 -8.86
N ILE A 19 -7.43 14.18 -9.58
CA ILE A 19 -6.85 14.17 -10.93
C ILE A 19 -5.40 13.67 -10.88
N LEU A 20 -4.59 14.19 -9.96
CA LEU A 20 -3.18 13.83 -9.84
C LEU A 20 -3.00 12.33 -9.54
N ILE A 21 -3.79 11.78 -8.61
CA ILE A 21 -3.79 10.34 -8.31
C ILE A 21 -4.16 9.54 -9.56
N ALA A 22 -5.22 9.94 -10.28
CA ALA A 22 -5.64 9.24 -11.50
C ALA A 22 -4.55 9.26 -12.57
N VAL A 23 -3.99 10.44 -12.87
CA VAL A 23 -2.96 10.62 -13.90
C VAL A 23 -1.69 9.86 -13.55
N LEU A 24 -1.20 9.97 -12.32
CA LEU A 24 0.00 9.24 -11.89
C LEU A 24 -0.21 7.73 -11.95
N THR A 25 -1.39 7.24 -11.57
CA THR A 25 -1.71 5.80 -11.62
C THR A 25 -1.72 5.28 -13.06
N LEU A 26 -2.31 6.02 -14.00
CA LEU A 26 -2.32 5.66 -15.41
C LEU A 26 -0.93 5.72 -16.05
N LEU A 27 -0.15 6.78 -15.74
CA LEU A 27 1.23 6.91 -16.20
C LEU A 27 2.12 5.79 -15.67
N LEU A 28 1.92 5.38 -14.42
CA LEU A 28 2.61 4.24 -13.86
C LEU A 28 2.26 2.95 -14.61
N GLY A 29 0.98 2.72 -14.95
CA GLY A 29 0.58 1.58 -15.78
C GLY A 29 1.28 1.57 -17.14
N LEU A 30 1.34 2.72 -17.81
CA LEU A 30 2.07 2.87 -19.07
C LEU A 30 3.57 2.58 -18.90
N PHE A 31 4.20 3.16 -17.88
CA PHE A 31 5.61 2.95 -17.57
C PHE A 31 5.91 1.47 -17.29
N LEU A 32 5.11 0.80 -16.47
CA LEU A 32 5.29 -0.62 -16.15
C LEU A 32 5.14 -1.51 -17.38
N GLY A 33 4.09 -1.30 -18.19
CA GLY A 33 3.86 -2.06 -19.41
C GLY A 33 4.99 -1.89 -20.43
N THR A 34 5.41 -0.65 -20.67
CA THR A 34 6.49 -0.35 -21.64
C THR A 34 7.86 -0.82 -21.15
N ASN A 35 8.16 -0.65 -19.87
CA ASN A 35 9.40 -1.16 -19.27
C ASN A 35 9.46 -2.70 -19.33
N HIS A 36 8.35 -3.39 -19.08
CA HIS A 36 8.28 -4.84 -19.25
C HIS A 36 8.59 -5.25 -20.70
N LEU A 37 8.00 -4.57 -21.69
CA LEU A 37 8.26 -4.84 -23.10
C LEU A 37 9.72 -4.58 -23.49
N ALA A 38 10.32 -3.51 -22.97
CA ALA A 38 11.73 -3.19 -23.17
C ALA A 38 12.66 -4.27 -22.58
N ASN A 39 12.42 -4.66 -21.33
CA ASN A 39 13.18 -5.73 -20.67
C ASN A 39 13.05 -7.05 -21.43
N ARG A 40 11.84 -7.37 -21.93
CA ARG A 40 11.62 -8.53 -22.79
C ARG A 40 12.40 -8.46 -24.09
N ALA A 41 12.43 -7.29 -24.75
CA ALA A 41 13.21 -7.11 -25.98
C ALA A 41 14.69 -7.39 -25.73
N THR A 42 15.24 -6.84 -24.64
CA THR A 42 16.61 -7.11 -24.19
C THR A 42 16.83 -8.60 -23.90
N THR A 43 15.95 -9.28 -23.15
CA THR A 43 16.07 -10.72 -22.88
C THR A 43 16.06 -11.55 -24.18
N ASN A 44 15.29 -11.13 -25.18
CA ASN A 44 15.26 -11.82 -26.47
C ASN A 44 16.57 -11.70 -27.27
N GLU A 45 17.36 -10.65 -27.07
CA GLU A 45 18.69 -10.49 -27.68
C GLU A 45 19.70 -11.48 -27.11
N TYR A 46 19.54 -11.88 -25.85
CA TYR A 46 20.40 -12.86 -25.17
C TYR A 46 20.03 -14.33 -25.45
N ILE A 47 19.00 -14.60 -26.25
CA ILE A 47 18.65 -15.97 -26.64
C ILE A 47 19.76 -16.51 -27.55
N PRO A 48 20.49 -17.56 -27.15
CA PRO A 48 21.63 -18.06 -27.90
C PRO A 48 21.21 -18.53 -29.29
N SER A 49 22.13 -18.40 -30.26
CA SER A 49 21.92 -18.95 -31.61
C SER A 49 21.78 -20.47 -31.58
N ALA A 50 21.15 -21.07 -32.60
CA ALA A 50 20.99 -22.52 -32.71
C ALA A 50 22.33 -23.27 -32.59
N ARG A 51 23.41 -22.69 -33.10
CA ARG A 51 24.77 -23.25 -33.08
C ARG A 51 25.40 -23.20 -31.68
N SER A 52 25.15 -22.13 -30.93
CA SER A 52 25.64 -21.97 -29.55
C SER A 52 24.85 -22.85 -28.57
N PHE A 53 23.54 -23.00 -28.79
CA PHE A 53 22.66 -23.85 -27.98
C PHE A 53 23.12 -25.31 -27.94
N THR A 54 23.56 -25.85 -29.08
CA THR A 54 24.04 -27.24 -29.17
C THR A 54 25.36 -27.52 -28.46
N LYS A 55 26.19 -26.49 -28.23
CA LYS A 55 27.55 -26.66 -27.70
C LYS A 55 27.64 -26.42 -26.18
N GLU A 56 26.79 -25.54 -25.64
CA GLU A 56 26.97 -24.98 -24.29
C GLU A 56 25.76 -25.22 -23.37
N TYR A 57 24.55 -25.38 -23.92
CA TYR A 57 23.31 -25.43 -23.15
C TYR A 57 22.74 -26.83 -22.92
N ARG A 58 23.19 -27.83 -23.69
CA ARG A 58 22.70 -29.21 -23.57
C ARG A 58 23.03 -29.84 -22.21
N ASP A 59 24.13 -29.42 -21.59
CA ASP A 59 24.56 -29.89 -20.27
C ASP A 59 23.87 -29.14 -19.11
N TYR A 60 23.30 -27.95 -19.37
CA TYR A 60 22.72 -27.07 -18.36
C TYR A 60 21.19 -27.24 -18.19
N VAL A 61 20.49 -27.73 -19.22
CA VAL A 61 19.01 -27.82 -19.24
C VAL A 61 18.49 -29.14 -18.64
N GLY A 62 19.38 -30.09 -18.30
CA GLY A 62 19.00 -31.41 -17.79
C GLY A 62 18.28 -32.26 -18.84
N ASP A 63 17.94 -33.51 -18.48
CA ASP A 63 17.47 -34.62 -19.32
C ASP A 63 16.27 -34.37 -20.29
N GLU A 64 15.73 -33.16 -20.36
CA GLU A 64 14.74 -32.80 -21.37
C GLU A 64 15.40 -32.59 -22.75
N LYS A 65 15.28 -33.58 -23.64
CA LYS A 65 15.61 -33.48 -25.08
C LYS A 65 14.66 -32.51 -25.81
N ILE A 66 14.67 -31.24 -25.47
CA ILE A 66 13.90 -30.21 -26.17
C ILE A 66 14.63 -29.76 -27.44
N SER A 67 13.86 -29.51 -28.51
CA SER A 67 14.41 -28.91 -29.73
C SER A 67 14.76 -27.43 -29.49
N TYR A 68 15.69 -26.88 -30.27
CA TYR A 68 16.01 -25.44 -30.19
C TYR A 68 14.78 -24.56 -30.42
N GLN A 69 13.90 -24.95 -31.33
CA GLN A 69 12.64 -24.23 -31.57
C GLN A 69 11.74 -24.23 -30.33
N GLU A 70 11.67 -25.35 -29.62
CA GLU A 70 10.91 -25.47 -28.37
C GLU A 70 11.54 -24.65 -27.25
N PHE A 71 12.87 -24.64 -27.15
CA PHE A 71 13.61 -23.77 -26.22
C PHE A 71 13.31 -22.29 -26.47
N VAL A 72 13.46 -21.82 -27.72
CA VAL A 72 13.16 -20.44 -28.10
C VAL A 72 11.70 -20.11 -27.83
N ARG A 73 10.78 -21.03 -28.12
CA ARG A 73 9.36 -20.85 -27.80
C ARG A 73 9.16 -20.67 -26.30
N ARG A 74 9.72 -21.54 -25.46
CA ARG A 74 9.61 -21.44 -23.99
C ARG A 74 10.20 -20.14 -23.44
N GLN A 75 11.34 -19.68 -23.96
CA GLN A 75 11.97 -18.42 -23.56
C GLN A 75 11.16 -17.19 -23.99
N LYS A 76 10.49 -17.26 -25.15
CA LYS A 76 9.69 -16.14 -25.68
C LYS A 76 8.26 -16.12 -25.15
N THR A 77 7.71 -17.23 -24.69
CA THR A 77 6.33 -17.29 -24.21
C THR A 77 6.21 -16.62 -22.86
N GLU A 78 5.37 -15.59 -22.80
CA GLU A 78 4.92 -14.97 -21.55
C GLU A 78 3.57 -15.56 -21.17
N TYR A 79 3.45 -15.85 -19.88
CA TYR A 79 2.19 -16.21 -19.28
C TYR A 79 1.69 -15.02 -18.45
N ILE A 80 0.37 -14.88 -18.37
CA ILE A 80 -0.30 -13.96 -17.47
C ILE A 80 -1.31 -14.80 -16.69
N GLY A 81 -1.16 -14.83 -15.37
CA GLY A 81 -1.80 -15.79 -14.46
C GLY A 81 -0.85 -16.92 -14.03
N ASP A 82 -1.30 -17.76 -13.09
CA ASP A 82 -0.54 -18.91 -12.60
C ASP A 82 -0.69 -20.13 -13.51
N LYS A 83 0.45 -20.75 -13.86
CA LYS A 83 0.50 -22.09 -14.44
C LYS A 83 1.40 -22.96 -13.56
N GLY A 84 0.81 -23.55 -12.53
CA GLY A 84 1.46 -24.56 -11.69
C GLY A 84 2.65 -24.03 -10.90
N ASN A 85 2.44 -22.98 -10.09
CA ASN A 85 3.43 -22.34 -9.21
C ASN A 85 4.52 -21.55 -9.93
N LYS A 86 4.25 -21.02 -11.13
CA LYS A 86 5.16 -20.10 -11.82
C LYS A 86 4.44 -18.78 -12.04
N ILE A 87 4.51 -17.91 -11.03
CA ILE A 87 4.19 -16.49 -11.20
C ILE A 87 5.18 -15.95 -12.24
N THR A 88 4.65 -15.61 -13.40
CA THR A 88 5.41 -15.06 -14.52
C THR A 88 5.55 -13.55 -14.38
N PHE A 89 6.64 -13.01 -14.91
CA PHE A 89 6.99 -11.59 -14.79
C PHE A 89 5.92 -10.65 -15.42
N GLY A 90 5.13 -11.14 -16.37
CA GLY A 90 3.96 -10.41 -16.89
C GLY A 90 2.81 -10.25 -15.88
N THR A 91 2.61 -11.24 -15.00
CA THR A 91 1.58 -11.25 -13.96
C THR A 91 1.93 -10.31 -12.80
N SER A 92 3.20 -10.23 -12.43
CA SER A 92 3.66 -9.38 -11.32
C SER A 92 3.48 -7.88 -11.61
N MET A 93 3.59 -7.45 -12.87
CA MET A 93 3.40 -6.04 -13.26
C MET A 93 1.97 -5.53 -13.05
N LEU A 94 0.96 -6.42 -13.13
CA LEU A 94 -0.44 -6.06 -12.87
C LEU A 94 -0.73 -5.88 -11.37
N PHE A 95 0.06 -6.52 -10.50
CA PHE A 95 -0.22 -6.64 -9.07
C PHE A 95 0.97 -6.16 -8.21
N ILE A 96 1.51 -4.98 -8.55
CA ILE A 96 2.76 -4.47 -7.95
C ILE A 96 2.53 -3.43 -6.84
N GLU A 97 3.45 -3.39 -5.87
CA GLU A 97 3.41 -2.57 -4.65
C GLU A 97 3.21 -1.06 -4.85
N PRO A 98 3.74 -0.40 -5.91
CA PRO A 98 3.48 1.02 -6.15
C PRO A 98 1.99 1.40 -6.22
N PHE A 99 1.11 0.54 -6.75
CA PHE A 99 -0.35 0.80 -6.73
C PHE A 99 -0.91 0.81 -5.31
N ILE A 100 -0.42 -0.11 -4.46
CA ILE A 100 -0.77 -0.19 -3.04
C ILE A 100 -0.34 1.09 -2.31
N ILE A 101 0.88 1.56 -2.57
CA ILE A 101 1.41 2.81 -2.00
C ILE A 101 0.56 4.01 -2.45
N MET A 102 0.18 4.10 -3.72
CA MET A 102 -0.69 5.19 -4.21
C MET A 102 -2.06 5.17 -3.53
N ALA A 103 -2.67 3.99 -3.34
CA ALA A 103 -3.93 3.87 -2.62
C ALA A 103 -3.80 4.30 -1.15
N LEU A 104 -2.71 3.92 -0.48
CA LEU A 104 -2.40 4.36 0.88
C LEU A 104 -2.25 5.88 0.96
N VAL A 105 -1.44 6.46 0.07
CA VAL A 105 -1.20 7.92 0.01
C VAL A 105 -2.51 8.65 -0.28
N ALA A 106 -3.37 8.12 -1.15
CA ALA A 106 -4.69 8.68 -1.42
C ALA A 106 -5.56 8.76 -0.16
N GLY A 107 -5.57 7.69 0.65
CA GLY A 107 -6.27 7.66 1.93
C GLY A 107 -5.71 8.69 2.93
N VAL A 108 -4.38 8.76 3.03
CA VAL A 108 -3.69 9.75 3.87
C VAL A 108 -4.04 11.17 3.45
N LEU A 109 -3.89 11.51 2.17
CA LEU A 109 -4.14 12.85 1.64
C LEU A 109 -5.59 13.29 1.87
N MET A 110 -6.55 12.40 1.65
CA MET A 110 -7.97 12.69 1.86
C MET A 110 -8.26 13.22 3.26
N MET A 111 -7.65 12.63 4.30
CA MET A 111 -7.93 12.99 5.69
C MET A 111 -6.99 14.07 6.20
N PHE A 112 -5.69 13.91 5.96
CA PHE A 112 -4.65 14.75 6.53
C PHE A 112 -4.69 16.19 5.99
N MET A 113 -4.97 16.38 4.71
CA MET A 113 -5.00 17.73 4.12
C MET A 113 -6.06 18.63 4.75
N ASP A 114 -7.22 18.05 5.05
CA ASP A 114 -8.34 18.78 5.65
C ASP A 114 -8.11 19.08 7.13
N GLN A 115 -7.32 18.24 7.79
CA GLN A 115 -6.89 18.48 9.16
C GLN A 115 -5.83 19.58 9.23
N ASN A 116 -4.78 19.48 8.40
CA ASN A 116 -3.65 20.41 8.41
C ASN A 116 -4.07 21.85 8.08
N SER A 117 -5.04 22.01 7.21
CA SER A 117 -5.59 23.32 6.80
C SER A 117 -6.80 23.79 7.62
N GLN A 118 -7.19 23.04 8.66
CA GLN A 118 -8.37 23.30 9.49
C GLN A 118 -9.72 23.33 8.74
N PHE A 119 -9.77 22.82 7.52
CA PHE A 119 -10.99 22.76 6.72
C PHE A 119 -12.12 21.95 7.36
N ASN A 120 -11.76 20.92 8.13
CA ASN A 120 -12.74 20.18 8.93
C ASN A 120 -13.52 21.10 9.88
N ARG A 121 -12.98 22.25 10.32
CA ARG A 121 -13.71 23.24 11.13
C ARG A 121 -14.89 23.84 10.40
N LEU A 122 -14.68 24.24 9.14
CA LEU A 122 -15.73 24.74 8.27
C LEU A 122 -16.79 23.68 7.96
N LEU A 123 -16.35 22.43 7.71
CA LEU A 123 -17.28 21.34 7.43
C LEU A 123 -18.13 20.98 8.66
N PHE A 124 -17.54 20.97 9.85
CA PHE A 124 -18.24 20.62 11.08
C PHE A 124 -19.19 21.73 11.56
N SER A 125 -18.90 23.01 11.26
CA SER A 125 -19.82 24.11 11.53
C SER A 125 -21.01 24.18 10.56
N SER A 126 -20.99 23.40 9.47
CA SER A 126 -21.99 23.46 8.41
C SER A 126 -23.38 22.91 8.79
N GLY A 127 -23.47 22.19 9.92
CA GLY A 127 -24.66 21.49 10.42
C GLY A 127 -24.89 20.09 9.80
N VAL A 128 -24.04 19.65 8.87
CA VAL A 128 -24.13 18.32 8.27
C VAL A 128 -23.48 17.26 9.19
N ALA A 129 -24.11 16.09 9.29
CA ALA A 129 -23.57 14.98 10.07
C ALA A 129 -22.16 14.57 9.60
N ARG A 130 -21.23 14.38 10.56
CA ARG A 130 -19.83 14.02 10.30
C ARG A 130 -19.68 12.77 9.45
N LYS A 131 -20.48 11.73 9.69
CA LYS A 131 -20.53 10.52 8.85
C LYS A 131 -20.83 10.79 7.38
N ARG A 132 -21.74 11.74 7.09
CA ARG A 132 -22.09 12.13 5.71
C ARG A 132 -20.96 12.90 5.05
N ILE A 133 -20.29 13.77 5.82
CA ILE A 133 -19.10 14.48 5.36
C ILE A 133 -18.01 13.48 4.98
N LEU A 134 -17.72 12.49 5.85
CA LEU A 134 -16.71 11.48 5.59
C LEU A 134 -17.05 10.62 4.36
N MET A 135 -18.31 10.18 4.22
CA MET A 135 -18.75 9.45 3.03
C MET A 135 -18.61 10.26 1.75
N ALA A 136 -18.87 11.57 1.79
CA ALA A 136 -18.68 12.45 0.64
C ALA A 136 -17.19 12.60 0.25
N LYS A 137 -16.25 12.34 1.16
CA LYS A 137 -14.81 12.29 0.88
C LYS A 137 -14.36 10.93 0.37
N ILE A 138 -14.76 9.85 1.05
CA ILE A 138 -14.33 8.48 0.72
C ILE A 138 -14.75 8.10 -0.70
N LEU A 139 -16.00 8.36 -1.07
CA LEU A 139 -16.56 7.90 -2.33
C LEU A 139 -15.77 8.34 -3.58
N PRO A 140 -15.45 9.64 -3.79
CA PRO A 140 -14.66 10.05 -4.95
C PRO A 140 -13.23 9.50 -4.93
N TYR A 141 -12.59 9.40 -3.77
CA TYR A 141 -11.24 8.87 -3.68
C TYR A 141 -11.19 7.37 -4.00
N VAL A 142 -12.09 6.58 -3.42
CA VAL A 142 -12.22 5.14 -3.74
C VAL A 142 -12.52 4.94 -5.21
N ALA A 143 -13.47 5.71 -5.78
CA ALA A 143 -13.78 5.63 -7.20
C ALA A 143 -12.56 5.92 -8.07
N VAL A 144 -11.79 6.97 -7.75
CA VAL A 144 -10.56 7.30 -8.49
C VAL A 144 -9.51 6.22 -8.35
N VAL A 145 -9.23 5.72 -7.14
CA VAL A 145 -8.23 4.67 -6.92
C VAL A 145 -8.59 3.42 -7.73
N LEU A 146 -9.84 2.97 -7.68
CA LEU A 146 -10.27 1.78 -8.40
C LEU A 146 -10.31 1.97 -9.92
N LEU A 147 -10.93 3.05 -10.41
CA LEU A 147 -11.05 3.27 -11.85
C LEU A 147 -9.71 3.56 -12.51
N SER A 148 -8.82 4.29 -11.84
CA SER A 148 -7.48 4.55 -12.37
C SER A 148 -6.59 3.31 -12.35
N TYR A 149 -6.71 2.45 -11.33
CA TYR A 149 -6.03 1.16 -11.33
C TYR A 149 -6.54 0.25 -12.45
N LEU A 150 -7.86 0.12 -12.62
CA LEU A 150 -8.43 -0.67 -13.73
C LEU A 150 -8.01 -0.11 -15.10
N GLY A 151 -7.96 1.22 -15.23
CA GLY A 151 -7.41 1.88 -16.42
C GLY A 151 -5.92 1.57 -16.63
N ALA A 152 -5.12 1.58 -15.58
CA ALA A 152 -3.70 1.23 -15.64
C ALA A 152 -3.48 -0.24 -16.03
N ALA A 153 -4.26 -1.16 -15.45
CA ALA A 153 -4.26 -2.56 -15.83
C ALA A 153 -4.67 -2.76 -17.30
N ALA A 154 -5.69 -2.03 -17.77
CA ALA A 154 -6.07 -2.07 -19.18
C ALA A 154 -4.96 -1.54 -20.10
N ILE A 155 -4.26 -0.46 -19.72
CA ILE A 155 -3.10 0.06 -20.45
C ILE A 155 -1.99 -1.00 -20.53
N ILE A 156 -1.64 -1.64 -19.41
CA ILE A 156 -0.63 -2.71 -19.39
C ILE A 156 -1.03 -3.85 -20.34
N MET A 157 -2.28 -4.30 -20.29
CA MET A 157 -2.78 -5.36 -21.17
C MET A 157 -2.78 -4.96 -22.64
N LEU A 158 -3.07 -3.70 -22.97
CA LEU A 158 -2.95 -3.19 -24.33
C LEU A 158 -1.50 -3.17 -24.80
N VAL A 159 -0.56 -2.73 -23.97
CA VAL A 159 0.88 -2.77 -24.29
C VAL A 159 1.33 -4.20 -24.55
N TYR A 160 0.86 -5.18 -23.77
CA TYR A 160 1.16 -6.59 -24.00
C TYR A 160 0.54 -7.11 -25.28
N HIS A 161 -0.72 -6.78 -25.54
CA HIS A 161 -1.44 -7.22 -26.74
C HIS A 161 -0.75 -6.74 -28.03
N PHE A 162 -0.25 -5.50 -28.06
CA PHE A 162 0.42 -4.94 -29.23
C PHE A 162 1.92 -5.22 -29.28
N GLY A 163 2.58 -5.35 -28.12
CA GLY A 163 4.03 -5.56 -28.03
C GLY A 163 4.46 -7.02 -28.12
N ILE A 164 3.59 -7.97 -27.77
CA ILE A 164 3.90 -9.39 -27.73
C ILE A 164 3.12 -10.12 -28.85
N PRO A 165 3.80 -10.83 -29.77
CA PRO A 165 3.11 -11.64 -30.77
C PRO A 165 2.18 -12.67 -30.10
N ALA A 166 0.94 -12.77 -30.57
CA ALA A 166 -0.12 -13.60 -29.94
C ALA A 166 0.30 -15.07 -29.69
N ARG A 167 1.17 -15.64 -30.54
CA ARG A 167 1.71 -17.00 -30.38
C ARG A 167 2.59 -17.20 -29.13
N TYR A 168 3.04 -16.12 -28.51
CA TYR A 168 3.89 -16.10 -27.33
C TYR A 168 3.21 -15.44 -26.13
N LEU A 169 1.90 -15.17 -26.20
CA LEU A 169 1.14 -14.58 -25.10
C LEU A 169 0.04 -15.56 -24.69
N ILE A 170 0.13 -16.10 -23.49
CA ILE A 170 -0.87 -17.01 -22.93
C ILE A 170 -1.47 -16.35 -21.69
N ILE A 171 -2.78 -16.07 -21.72
CA ILE A 171 -3.49 -15.41 -20.63
C ILE A 171 -4.44 -16.41 -19.99
N ASP A 172 -4.23 -16.71 -18.72
CA ASP A 172 -5.17 -17.43 -17.86
C ASP A 172 -6.15 -16.42 -17.24
N TRP A 173 -7.23 -16.16 -17.98
CA TRP A 173 -8.25 -15.19 -17.60
C TRP A 173 -8.91 -15.48 -16.25
N PRO A 174 -9.37 -16.72 -15.96
CA PRO A 174 -9.97 -17.06 -14.67
C PRO A 174 -9.11 -16.64 -13.47
N ASN A 175 -7.83 -17.03 -13.49
CA ASN A 175 -6.94 -16.74 -12.38
C ASN A 175 -6.52 -15.26 -12.35
N THR A 176 -6.32 -14.64 -13.52
CA THR A 176 -6.05 -13.20 -13.61
C THR A 176 -7.20 -12.39 -13.00
N MET A 177 -8.46 -12.76 -13.25
CA MET A 177 -9.62 -12.10 -12.67
C MET A 177 -9.74 -12.34 -11.16
N LEU A 178 -9.43 -13.55 -10.68
CA LEU A 178 -9.42 -13.87 -9.24
C LEU A 178 -8.39 -13.01 -8.50
N ASN A 179 -7.16 -12.92 -9.03
CA ASN A 179 -6.10 -12.09 -8.46
C ASN A 179 -6.40 -10.59 -8.58
N LEU A 180 -7.13 -10.17 -9.61
CA LEU A 180 -7.59 -8.79 -9.74
C LEU A 180 -8.54 -8.41 -8.60
N VAL A 181 -9.48 -9.28 -8.23
CA VAL A 181 -10.39 -9.04 -7.10
C VAL A 181 -9.61 -9.00 -5.78
N ALA A 182 -8.70 -9.95 -5.58
CA ALA A 182 -7.81 -9.97 -4.42
C ALA A 182 -7.03 -8.66 -4.27
N PHE A 183 -6.42 -8.20 -5.37
CA PHE A 183 -5.61 -7.00 -5.39
C PHE A 183 -6.43 -5.73 -5.21
N VAL A 184 -7.64 -5.64 -5.80
CA VAL A 184 -8.58 -4.55 -5.51
C VAL A 184 -8.92 -4.49 -4.03
N GLY A 185 -9.11 -5.64 -3.38
CA GLY A 185 -9.24 -5.73 -1.92
C GLY A 185 -8.03 -5.09 -1.23
N THR A 186 -6.81 -5.40 -1.67
CA THR A 186 -5.57 -4.88 -1.09
C THR A 186 -5.44 -3.36 -1.26
N LEU A 187 -5.86 -2.81 -2.41
CA LEU A 187 -5.91 -1.37 -2.64
C LEU A 187 -6.89 -0.69 -1.68
N LEU A 188 -8.07 -1.26 -1.46
CA LEU A 188 -9.05 -0.73 -0.52
C LEU A 188 -8.57 -0.82 0.92
N PHE A 189 -7.90 -1.90 1.28
CA PHE A 189 -7.27 -2.06 2.59
C PHE A 189 -6.21 -0.99 2.82
N ALA A 190 -5.29 -0.81 1.87
CA ALA A 190 -4.24 0.20 1.93
C ALA A 190 -4.82 1.62 2.01
N PHE A 191 -5.85 1.91 1.23
CA PHE A 191 -6.60 3.16 1.30
C PHE A 191 -7.22 3.38 2.69
N GLY A 192 -7.90 2.37 3.25
CA GLY A 192 -8.49 2.44 4.58
C GLY A 192 -7.45 2.64 5.68
N LEU A 193 -6.31 1.97 5.57
CA LEU A 193 -5.16 2.12 6.47
C LEU A 193 -4.63 3.56 6.42
N GLY A 194 -4.42 4.10 5.21
CA GLY A 194 -3.98 5.49 5.01
C GLY A 194 -4.98 6.50 5.56
N ALA A 195 -6.28 6.29 5.31
CA ALA A 195 -7.34 7.15 5.83
C ALA A 195 -7.38 7.13 7.37
N MET A 196 -7.17 5.97 8.00
CA MET A 196 -7.10 5.85 9.45
C MET A 196 -5.91 6.66 10.01
N PHE A 197 -4.70 6.48 9.48
CA PHE A 197 -3.53 7.23 9.96
C PHE A 197 -3.65 8.72 9.71
N GLY A 198 -4.15 9.12 8.53
CA GLY A 198 -4.46 10.51 8.21
C GLY A 198 -5.59 11.09 9.05
N THR A 199 -6.34 10.27 9.80
CA THR A 199 -7.35 10.75 10.78
C THR A 199 -6.75 10.96 12.17
N ILE A 200 -5.79 10.13 12.56
CA ILE A 200 -5.24 10.08 13.92
C ILE A 200 -4.06 11.04 14.08
N ILE A 201 -3.16 11.10 13.10
CA ILE A 201 -1.90 11.85 13.18
C ILE A 201 -2.08 13.25 12.62
N GLY A 202 -1.94 14.26 13.48
CA GLY A 202 -2.19 15.67 13.16
C GLY A 202 -1.01 16.42 12.54
N THR A 203 0.16 15.79 12.41
CA THR A 203 1.40 16.42 11.94
C THR A 203 2.05 15.66 10.78
N ALA A 204 2.54 16.38 9.76
CA ALA A 204 3.01 15.81 8.49
C ALA A 204 4.23 14.90 8.64
N LEU A 205 5.32 15.38 9.25
CA LEU A 205 6.57 14.61 9.36
C LEU A 205 6.35 13.28 10.10
N PRO A 206 5.72 13.24 11.28
CA PRO A 206 5.49 11.98 11.98
C PRO A 206 4.52 11.04 11.28
N LEU A 207 3.55 11.58 10.53
CA LEU A 207 2.66 10.78 9.69
C LEU A 207 3.44 10.08 8.58
N VAL A 208 4.30 10.81 7.86
CA VAL A 208 5.16 10.25 6.81
C VAL A 208 6.08 9.18 7.38
N LEU A 209 6.75 9.46 8.51
CA LEU A 209 7.63 8.49 9.17
C LEU A 209 6.87 7.24 9.62
N THR A 210 5.70 7.39 10.22
CA THR A 210 4.88 6.26 10.66
C THR A 210 4.45 5.39 9.48
N VAL A 211 3.90 6.03 8.44
CA VAL A 211 3.42 5.33 7.25
C VAL A 211 4.57 4.63 6.52
N ALA A 212 5.69 5.33 6.32
CA ALA A 212 6.85 4.78 5.62
C ALA A 212 7.45 3.60 6.41
N PHE A 213 7.62 3.76 7.72
CA PHE A 213 8.16 2.69 8.56
C PHE A 213 7.24 1.47 8.56
N LEU A 214 5.94 1.64 8.82
CA LEU A 214 4.96 0.54 8.80
C LEU A 214 4.90 -0.16 7.43
N GLY A 215 5.00 0.59 6.35
CA GLY A 215 5.03 0.05 4.99
C GLY A 215 6.27 -0.79 4.70
N LEU A 216 7.46 -0.31 5.14
CA LEU A 216 8.74 -0.98 4.91
C LEU A 216 8.96 -2.18 5.84
N SER A 217 8.46 -2.13 7.08
CA SER A 217 8.74 -3.15 8.10
C SER A 217 7.56 -4.08 8.41
N GLY A 218 6.40 -3.88 7.76
CA GLY A 218 5.18 -4.64 7.99
C GLY A 218 5.33 -6.14 7.71
N SER A 219 6.00 -6.50 6.61
CA SER A 219 6.29 -7.89 6.26
C SER A 219 7.24 -8.54 7.28
N SER A 220 8.33 -7.86 7.64
CA SER A 220 9.28 -8.34 8.63
C SER A 220 8.63 -8.55 10.01
N PHE A 221 7.77 -7.63 10.45
CA PHE A 221 6.98 -7.80 11.67
C PHE A 221 6.09 -9.03 11.59
N PHE A 222 5.35 -9.18 10.49
CA PHE A 222 4.44 -10.30 10.28
C PHE A 222 5.16 -11.66 10.27
N ASP A 223 6.29 -11.75 9.57
CA ASP A 223 7.12 -12.95 9.55
C ASP A 223 7.63 -13.31 10.94
N GLN A 224 8.14 -12.33 11.69
CA GLN A 224 8.67 -12.59 13.02
C GLN A 224 7.58 -13.02 14.02
N VAL A 225 6.38 -12.44 13.93
CA VAL A 225 5.24 -12.84 14.75
C VAL A 225 4.79 -14.26 14.41
N THR A 226 4.62 -14.57 13.12
CA THR A 226 4.16 -15.91 12.71
C THR A 226 5.19 -17.00 12.98
N GLN A 227 6.48 -16.66 12.93
CA GLN A 227 7.58 -17.52 13.38
C GLN A 227 7.54 -17.75 14.89
N PHE A 228 7.36 -16.69 15.68
CA PHE A 228 7.27 -16.79 17.14
C PHE A 228 6.15 -17.74 17.58
N PHE A 229 4.99 -17.68 16.91
CA PHE A 229 3.87 -18.59 17.16
C PHE A 229 3.98 -19.95 16.45
N HIS A 230 5.04 -20.22 15.69
CA HIS A 230 5.24 -21.46 14.94
C HIS A 230 4.13 -21.78 13.93
N VAL A 231 3.41 -20.76 13.46
CA VAL A 231 2.26 -20.89 12.52
C VAL A 231 2.60 -20.41 11.11
N GLN A 232 3.84 -19.95 10.85
CA GLN A 232 4.26 -19.34 9.58
C GLN A 232 3.81 -20.16 8.35
N LYS A 233 4.11 -21.46 8.29
CA LYS A 233 3.71 -22.32 7.15
C LYS A 233 2.19 -22.38 6.93
N GLN A 234 1.42 -22.44 8.02
CA GLN A 234 -0.04 -22.54 7.94
C GLN A 234 -0.63 -21.21 7.47
N VAL A 235 -0.12 -20.10 8.00
CA VAL A 235 -0.53 -18.74 7.63
C VAL A 235 -0.23 -18.47 6.15
N TRP A 236 0.98 -18.77 5.68
CA TRP A 236 1.32 -18.61 4.26
C TRP A 236 0.44 -19.46 3.36
N ARG A 237 0.14 -20.71 3.75
CA ARG A 237 -0.82 -21.54 2.99
C ARG A 237 -2.20 -20.90 2.84
N TYR A 238 -2.68 -20.16 3.84
CA TYR A 238 -3.94 -19.42 3.73
C TYR A 238 -3.80 -18.13 2.90
N LEU A 239 -2.65 -17.44 2.98
CA LEU A 239 -2.40 -16.22 2.20
C LEU A 239 -2.10 -16.51 0.72
N ASP A 240 -1.54 -17.67 0.39
CA ASP A 240 -1.30 -18.13 -0.98
C ASP A 240 -2.61 -18.51 -1.68
N ASN A 241 -3.67 -18.83 -0.92
CA ASN A 241 -4.99 -19.04 -1.48
C ASN A 241 -5.69 -17.70 -1.73
N ALA A 242 -5.87 -17.35 -3.02
CA ALA A 242 -6.46 -16.09 -3.44
C ALA A 242 -7.85 -15.81 -2.82
N VAL A 243 -8.68 -16.82 -2.60
CA VAL A 243 -10.01 -16.65 -1.98
C VAL A 243 -9.88 -16.29 -0.50
N SER A 244 -9.10 -17.07 0.25
CA SER A 244 -8.86 -16.80 1.67
C SER A 244 -8.19 -15.43 1.87
N TYR A 245 -7.17 -15.11 1.06
CA TYR A 245 -6.52 -13.81 1.07
C TYR A 245 -7.52 -12.67 0.81
N THR A 246 -8.36 -12.78 -0.22
CA THR A 246 -9.38 -11.77 -0.55
C THR A 246 -10.32 -11.54 0.63
N ILE A 247 -10.81 -12.60 1.27
CA ILE A 247 -11.70 -12.50 2.44
C ILE A 247 -11.00 -11.77 3.58
N ILE A 248 -9.77 -12.15 3.92
CA ILE A 248 -8.99 -11.53 5.00
C ILE A 248 -8.82 -10.03 4.73
N VAL A 249 -8.42 -9.67 3.51
CA VAL A 249 -8.15 -8.27 3.15
C VAL A 249 -9.44 -7.44 3.13
N LEU A 250 -10.57 -7.99 2.70
CA LEU A 250 -11.86 -7.31 2.78
C LEU A 250 -12.31 -7.11 4.24
N VAL A 251 -12.11 -8.10 5.11
CA VAL A 251 -12.39 -7.98 6.55
C VAL A 251 -11.53 -6.87 7.16
N LEU A 252 -10.22 -6.86 6.88
CA LEU A 252 -9.33 -5.80 7.33
C LEU A 252 -9.76 -4.43 6.79
N THR A 253 -10.13 -4.33 5.52
CA THR A 253 -10.66 -3.09 4.92
C THR A 253 -11.87 -2.57 5.70
N MET A 254 -12.84 -3.44 6.01
CA MET A 254 -14.02 -3.07 6.79
C MET A 254 -13.65 -2.59 8.20
N ILE A 255 -12.70 -3.26 8.86
CA ILE A 255 -12.21 -2.86 10.18
C ILE A 255 -11.57 -1.46 10.12
N PHE A 256 -10.63 -1.23 9.21
CA PHE A 256 -9.88 0.03 9.14
C PHE A 256 -10.74 1.22 8.68
N LEU A 257 -11.66 1.01 7.74
CA LEU A 257 -12.64 2.02 7.39
C LEU A 257 -13.62 2.26 8.56
N GLY A 258 -14.10 1.21 9.23
CA GLY A 258 -14.94 1.33 10.42
C GLY A 258 -14.27 2.13 11.54
N LEU A 259 -12.99 1.87 11.80
CA LEU A 259 -12.16 2.63 12.72
C LEU A 259 -12.02 4.09 12.26
N THR A 260 -11.80 4.32 10.97
CA THR A 260 -11.76 5.68 10.40
C THR A 260 -13.05 6.45 10.68
N PHE A 261 -14.23 5.83 10.48
CA PHE A 261 -15.51 6.42 10.85
C PHE A 261 -15.60 6.72 12.35
N TRP A 262 -15.20 5.76 13.19
CA TRP A 262 -15.27 5.86 14.63
C TRP A 262 -14.37 6.97 15.20
N PHE A 263 -13.15 7.10 14.66
CA PHE A 263 -12.20 8.14 15.02
C PHE A 263 -12.65 9.51 14.50
N TYR A 264 -13.11 9.60 13.25
CA TYR A 264 -13.51 10.87 12.65
C TYR A 264 -14.64 11.57 13.41
N ASP A 265 -15.61 10.79 13.93
CA ASP A 265 -16.67 11.33 14.77
C ASP A 265 -16.13 11.91 16.09
N ARG A 266 -15.01 11.40 16.60
CA ARG A 266 -14.39 11.79 17.88
C ARG A 266 -13.25 12.79 17.78
N VAL A 267 -12.81 13.16 16.58
CA VAL A 267 -11.79 14.19 16.40
C VAL A 267 -12.30 15.52 16.97
N SER A 268 -11.59 16.03 17.98
CA SER A 268 -11.84 17.37 18.53
C SER A 268 -11.16 18.43 17.66
N MET A 269 -11.81 19.59 17.53
CA MET A 269 -11.28 20.72 16.78
C MET A 269 -10.27 21.54 17.58
N GLU A 270 -10.17 21.30 18.89
CA GLU A 270 -9.31 22.04 19.82
C GLU A 270 -7.85 21.56 19.75
N ASN A 271 -7.63 20.30 19.39
CA ASN A 271 -6.29 19.68 19.34
C ASN A 271 -5.56 19.87 17.99
N SER A 272 -5.96 20.87 17.19
CA SER A 272 -5.30 21.13 15.90
C SER A 272 -3.83 21.53 16.12
N GLY A 273 -2.89 20.71 15.61
CA GLY A 273 -1.45 20.95 15.74
C GLY A 273 -0.72 20.03 16.72
N HIS A 274 -1.42 19.16 17.45
CA HIS A 274 -0.81 18.08 18.22
C HIS A 274 -0.45 16.88 17.33
N TYR A 275 0.57 16.11 17.74
CA TYR A 275 0.98 14.89 17.03
C TYR A 275 -0.17 13.89 16.86
N LEU A 276 -0.92 13.64 17.94
CA LEU A 276 -2.17 12.88 17.89
C LEU A 276 -3.34 13.84 18.09
N LEU A 277 -4.35 13.74 17.22
CA LEU A 277 -5.59 14.51 17.34
C LEU A 277 -6.49 14.00 18.48
N LEU A 278 -6.27 12.76 18.89
CA LEU A 278 -6.96 12.09 19.98
C LEU A 278 -5.96 11.84 21.10
N GLU A 279 -6.01 12.64 22.16
CA GLU A 279 -4.98 12.60 23.22
C GLU A 279 -5.00 11.29 24.02
N TRP A 280 -6.18 10.68 24.16
CA TRP A 280 -6.36 9.40 24.86
C TRP A 280 -5.68 8.22 24.12
N LEU A 281 -5.31 8.39 22.85
CA LEU A 281 -4.55 7.39 22.09
C LEU A 281 -3.05 7.39 22.40
N ARG A 282 -2.51 8.42 23.07
CA ARG A 282 -1.07 8.52 23.41
C ARG A 282 -0.50 7.25 24.05
N PRO A 283 -1.07 6.69 25.14
CA PRO A 283 -0.51 5.49 25.76
C PRO A 283 -0.61 4.25 24.86
N TRP A 284 -1.70 4.13 24.08
CA TRP A 284 -1.91 3.00 23.17
C TRP A 284 -0.96 3.04 21.98
N VAL A 285 -0.71 4.22 21.43
CA VAL A 285 0.25 4.43 20.35
C VAL A 285 1.66 4.15 20.86
N LEU A 286 2.02 4.64 22.04
CA LEU A 286 3.32 4.34 22.65
C LEU A 286 3.51 2.83 22.82
N LEU A 287 2.54 2.14 23.41
CA LEU A 287 2.58 0.69 23.59
C LEU A 287 2.72 -0.04 22.26
N ALA A 288 1.94 0.36 21.25
CA ALA A 288 2.00 -0.23 19.92
C ALA A 288 3.38 -0.08 19.30
N PHE A 289 4.01 1.11 19.37
CA PHE A 289 5.37 1.31 18.83
C PHE A 289 6.44 0.55 19.63
N VAL A 290 6.34 0.51 20.95
CA VAL A 290 7.28 -0.23 21.81
C VAL A 290 7.25 -1.73 21.54
N ILE A 291 6.12 -2.27 21.12
CA ILE A 291 6.00 -3.68 20.71
C ILE A 291 6.40 -3.85 19.23
N TYR A 292 5.84 -3.01 18.36
CA TYR A 292 5.97 -3.16 16.91
C TYR A 292 7.41 -2.96 16.44
N VAL A 293 8.07 -1.86 16.82
CA VAL A 293 9.39 -1.50 16.29
C VAL A 293 10.43 -2.57 16.60
N PRO A 294 10.61 -3.04 17.86
CA PRO A 294 11.61 -4.06 18.16
C PRO A 294 11.36 -5.37 17.41
N ILE A 295 10.09 -5.82 17.38
CA ILE A 295 9.71 -7.03 16.65
C ILE A 295 9.99 -6.86 15.16
N ALA A 296 9.65 -5.73 14.56
CA ALA A 296 9.87 -5.49 13.15
C ALA A 296 11.36 -5.46 12.79
N THR A 297 12.20 -4.90 13.68
CA THR A 297 13.64 -4.76 13.45
C THR A 297 14.48 -5.99 13.83
N GLY A 298 13.96 -6.92 14.64
CA GLY A 298 14.67 -8.16 14.93
C GLY A 298 16.02 -7.96 15.63
N ASP A 299 17.06 -8.59 15.08
CA ASP A 299 18.45 -8.57 15.55
C ASP A 299 19.31 -7.46 14.90
N TRP A 300 18.68 -6.41 14.35
CA TRP A 300 19.37 -5.34 13.62
C TRP A 300 20.54 -4.68 14.37
N LEU A 301 20.48 -4.61 15.70
CA LEU A 301 21.48 -3.92 16.53
C LEU A 301 22.64 -4.86 16.91
N PHE A 302 22.34 -6.14 17.12
CA PHE A 302 23.32 -7.18 17.43
C PHE A 302 22.95 -8.48 16.71
N VAL A 303 23.64 -8.75 15.61
CA VAL A 303 23.41 -9.94 14.78
C VAL A 303 23.60 -11.21 15.60
N GLY A 304 22.61 -12.11 15.57
CA GLY A 304 22.61 -13.36 16.36
C GLY A 304 22.09 -13.21 17.79
N GLU A 305 22.00 -11.99 18.33
CA GLU A 305 21.52 -11.71 19.70
C GLU A 305 20.15 -11.01 19.67
N LYS A 306 19.18 -11.69 19.05
CA LYS A 306 17.83 -11.16 18.78
C LYS A 306 17.14 -10.59 20.02
N ALA A 307 17.19 -11.30 21.15
CA ALA A 307 16.53 -10.88 22.38
C ALA A 307 17.12 -9.57 22.94
N ILE A 308 18.44 -9.43 22.91
CA ILE A 308 19.14 -8.24 23.42
C ILE A 308 18.87 -7.05 22.50
N SER A 309 18.99 -7.24 21.18
CA SER A 309 18.69 -6.21 20.17
C SER A 309 17.26 -5.68 20.32
N MET A 310 16.27 -6.57 20.45
CA MET A 310 14.88 -6.18 20.68
C MET A 310 14.69 -5.44 22.01
N GLY A 311 15.31 -5.92 23.10
CA GLY A 311 15.21 -5.30 24.41
C GLY A 311 15.70 -3.85 24.41
N ILE A 312 16.88 -3.61 23.85
CA ILE A 312 17.46 -2.26 23.76
C ILE A 312 16.61 -1.37 22.84
N THR A 313 16.19 -1.88 21.68
CA THR A 313 15.33 -1.13 20.75
C THR A 313 14.02 -0.73 21.43
N GLY A 314 13.41 -1.62 22.19
CA GLY A 314 12.18 -1.35 22.95
C GLY A 314 12.36 -0.24 23.97
N ILE A 315 13.48 -0.25 24.71
CA ILE A 315 13.81 0.81 25.68
C ILE A 315 14.01 2.15 24.96
N ILE A 316 14.75 2.19 23.86
CA ILE A 316 14.98 3.41 23.08
C ILE A 316 13.67 3.98 22.55
N VAL A 317 12.82 3.14 21.97
CA VAL A 317 11.50 3.54 21.44
C VAL A 317 10.58 4.01 22.56
N LEU A 318 10.61 3.37 23.72
CA LEU A 318 9.84 3.81 24.89
C LEU A 318 10.27 5.20 25.35
N LEU A 319 11.58 5.43 25.51
CA LEU A 319 12.12 6.71 25.98
C LEU A 319 11.85 7.83 24.96
N LEU A 320 12.17 7.61 23.69
CA LEU A 320 11.95 8.59 22.62
C LEU A 320 10.47 8.84 22.38
N GLY A 321 9.67 7.77 22.34
CA GLY A 321 8.23 7.84 22.14
C GLY A 321 7.54 8.56 23.30
N TYR A 322 7.90 8.24 24.54
CA TYR A 322 7.38 8.94 25.72
C TYR A 322 7.74 10.43 25.68
N TRP A 323 9.02 10.76 25.47
CA TRP A 323 9.46 12.14 25.36
C TRP A 323 8.71 12.89 24.25
N TYR A 324 8.57 12.29 23.07
CA TYR A 324 7.92 12.94 21.94
C TYR A 324 6.40 13.12 22.13
N LEU A 325 5.72 12.12 22.68
CA LEU A 325 4.26 12.13 22.90
C LEU A 325 3.82 13.04 24.05
N TYR A 326 4.66 13.16 25.08
CA TYR A 326 4.34 13.89 26.31
C TYR A 326 5.14 15.18 26.48
N ARG A 327 5.94 15.60 25.47
CA ARG A 327 6.66 16.87 25.55
C ARG A 327 5.70 18.04 25.78
N PRO A 328 6.00 18.95 26.71
CA PRO A 328 5.24 20.19 26.84
C PRO A 328 5.44 21.04 25.58
N ASN A 329 4.35 21.39 24.90
CA ASN A 329 4.40 22.23 23.70
C ASN A 329 4.80 23.67 24.08
N LEU A 330 5.99 24.10 23.66
CA LEU A 330 6.50 25.47 23.85
C LEU A 330 5.62 26.59 23.24
N HIS A 331 4.62 26.26 22.42
CA HIS A 331 3.72 27.24 21.81
C HIS A 331 2.81 27.96 22.82
N TRP A 332 2.67 27.44 24.04
CA TRP A 332 1.88 28.09 25.11
C TRP A 332 2.45 29.46 25.52
N HIS A 333 3.76 29.69 25.32
CA HIS A 333 4.38 30.99 25.62
C HIS A 333 4.21 32.06 24.54
N ARG A 334 3.79 31.70 23.32
CA ARG A 334 3.64 32.68 22.23
C ARG A 334 2.30 33.43 22.30
N ASN A 335 1.24 32.78 22.75
CA ASN A 335 -0.08 33.41 22.89
C ASN A 335 -0.18 34.34 24.13
N ARG A 336 0.61 34.09 25.19
CA ARG A 336 0.67 34.99 26.36
C ARG A 336 1.45 36.30 26.10
N ARG A 337 2.26 36.38 25.04
CA ARG A 337 2.96 37.62 24.64
C ARG A 337 2.20 38.47 23.62
N GLN A 338 1.05 38.00 23.13
CA GLN A 338 0.17 38.78 22.25
C GLN A 338 -1.09 39.29 22.97
N SER A 339 -1.21 38.99 24.26
CA SER A 339 -2.33 39.40 25.13
C SER A 339 -1.84 40.10 26.42
N ALA A 340 -0.56 40.49 26.44
CA ALA A 340 0.03 41.46 27.36
C ALA A 340 0.67 42.55 26.51
#